data_AF-A0A7S3KHI1-F1
#
_entry.id   AF-A0A7S3KHI1-F1
#
_cell.length_a   1.000
_cell.length_b   1.000
_cell.length_c   1.000
_cell.angle_alpha   90.00
_cell.angle_beta   90.00
_cell.angle_gamma   90.00
#
_symmetry.space_group_name_H-M   'P 1'
#
loop_
_entity.id
_entity.type
_entity.pdbx_description
1 polymer ?
#
loop_
_entity_poly.entity_id
_entity_poly.type
_entity_poly.pdbx_seq_one_letter_code
_entity_poly.pdbx_strand_id
1 'polypeptide(L)'
;QNPMYYAPNVLLFTCNLIEICRILVGKYNFLGAYTEKIESILIKSTASFIEDIEDEFHLRELVFEKDYENRDSLDLLSKYSIVDIMNNKNMEKIALELWTSQYDVKGSLFTTSSALKIVVYDSFNKPRDILKDFFFLNW
;
A
#
# COMPACT_ATOMS: atom_id res chain seq x y z
N GLN A 1 24.29 -16.44 -1.04
CA GLN A 1 23.12 -16.55 -1.95
C GLN A 1 22.09 -17.40 -1.22
N ASN A 2 21.03 -16.79 -0.71
CA ASN A 2 19.99 -17.49 0.07
C ASN A 2 19.07 -18.27 -0.89
N PRO A 3 18.81 -19.56 -0.65
CA PRO A 3 18.05 -20.43 -1.56
C PRO A 3 16.53 -20.22 -1.52
N MET A 4 16.05 -19.07 -1.03
CA MET A 4 14.62 -18.82 -0.75
C MET A 4 13.94 -17.93 -1.81
N TYR A 5 14.48 -17.86 -3.03
CA TYR A 5 14.08 -16.89 -4.06
C TYR A 5 13.29 -17.45 -5.26
N TYR A 6 12.69 -18.64 -5.16
CA TYR A 6 11.93 -19.22 -6.29
C TYR A 6 10.57 -19.83 -5.93
N ALA A 7 10.05 -19.59 -4.72
CA ALA A 7 8.62 -19.78 -4.52
C ALA A 7 7.93 -18.55 -5.12
N PRO A 8 7.15 -18.68 -6.21
CA PRO A 8 6.35 -17.55 -6.70
C PRO A 8 5.42 -17.13 -5.57
N ASN A 9 5.35 -15.82 -5.32
CA ASN A 9 4.41 -15.25 -4.36
C ASN A 9 3.00 -15.77 -4.66
N VAL A 10 2.50 -16.61 -3.75
CA VAL A 10 1.23 -17.33 -3.92
C VAL A 10 0.07 -16.35 -4.03
N LEU A 11 0.14 -15.23 -3.31
CA LEU A 11 -0.91 -14.21 -3.30
C LEU A 11 -0.96 -13.45 -4.63
N LEU A 12 0.18 -12.94 -5.11
CA LEU A 12 0.28 -12.28 -6.41
C LEU A 12 -0.09 -13.25 -7.54
N PHE A 13 0.38 -14.50 -7.47
CA PHE A 13 0.06 -15.52 -8.47
C PHE A 13 -1.44 -15.76 -8.57
N THR A 14 -2.13 -15.91 -7.44
CA THR A 14 -3.58 -16.06 -7.40
C THR A 14 -4.30 -14.84 -7.96
N CYS A 15 -3.87 -13.63 -7.58
CA CYS A 15 -4.45 -12.39 -8.10
C CYS A 15 -4.32 -12.29 -9.63
N ASN A 16 -3.16 -12.62 -10.16
CA ASN A 16 -2.90 -12.63 -11.60
C ASN A 16 -3.72 -13.69 -12.34
N LEU A 17 -3.91 -14.88 -11.75
CA LEU A 17 -4.78 -15.90 -12.34
C LEU A 17 -6.26 -15.46 -12.38
N ILE A 18 -6.72 -14.77 -11.34
CA ILE A 18 -8.08 -14.20 -11.30
C ILE A 18 -8.22 -13.11 -12.37
N GLU A 19 -7.23 -12.23 -12.53
CA GLU A 19 -7.20 -11.25 -13.62
C GLU A 19 -7.36 -11.92 -14.99
N ILE A 20 -6.60 -13.00 -15.25
CA ILE A 20 -6.69 -13.77 -16.49
C ILE A 20 -8.09 -14.38 -16.65
N CYS A 21 -8.67 -14.96 -15.60
CA CYS A 21 -10.02 -15.50 -15.64
C CYS A 21 -11.04 -14.43 -16.04
N ARG A 22 -10.94 -13.22 -15.46
CA ARG A 22 -11.83 -12.10 -15.78
C ARG A 22 -11.67 -11.60 -17.22
N ILE A 23 -10.44 -11.55 -17.72
CA ILE A 23 -10.16 -11.22 -19.13
C ILE A 23 -10.76 -12.28 -20.07
N LEU A 24 -10.65 -13.57 -19.72
CA LEU A 24 -11.20 -14.67 -20.50
C LEU A 24 -12.72 -14.62 -20.55
N VAL A 25 -13.39 -14.36 -19.42
CA VAL A 25 -14.85 -14.18 -19.39
C VAL A 25 -15.28 -13.03 -20.27
N GLY A 26 -14.58 -11.89 -20.19
CA GLY A 26 -14.88 -10.72 -21.03
C GLY A 26 -14.79 -10.99 -22.54
N LYS A 27 -13.99 -11.97 -22.96
CA LYS A 27 -13.87 -12.40 -24.37
C LYS A 27 -14.78 -13.58 -24.72
N TYR A 28 -15.01 -14.47 -23.78
CA TYR A 28 -15.65 -15.77 -23.98
C TYR A 28 -16.69 -16.02 -22.88
N ASN A 29 -17.86 -15.40 -23.01
CA ASN A 29 -18.93 -15.48 -22.02
C ASN A 29 -19.34 -16.92 -21.63
N PHE A 30 -19.19 -17.89 -22.54
CA PHE A 30 -19.53 -19.30 -22.26
C PHE A 30 -18.61 -19.95 -21.21
N LEU A 31 -17.44 -19.37 -20.92
CA LEU A 31 -16.51 -19.85 -19.91
C LEU A 31 -16.85 -19.36 -18.49
N GLY A 32 -17.83 -18.46 -18.33
CA GLY A 32 -18.14 -17.80 -17.05
C GLY A 32 -18.27 -18.76 -15.86
N ALA A 33 -19.09 -19.81 -15.99
CA ALA A 33 -19.29 -20.78 -14.91
C ALA A 33 -18.01 -21.58 -14.56
N TYR A 34 -17.14 -21.83 -15.55
CA TYR A 34 -15.88 -22.53 -15.34
C TYR A 34 -14.87 -21.63 -14.62
N THR A 35 -14.74 -20.39 -15.06
CA THR A 35 -13.85 -19.40 -14.44
C THR A 35 -14.29 -19.08 -13.01
N GLU A 36 -15.59 -18.93 -12.74
CA GLU A 36 -16.09 -18.71 -11.37
C GLU A 36 -15.72 -19.87 -10.43
N LYS A 37 -15.82 -21.11 -10.93
CA LYS A 37 -15.39 -22.28 -10.15
C LYS A 37 -13.90 -22.27 -9.86
N ILE A 38 -13.08 -21.92 -10.85
CA ILE A 38 -11.61 -21.81 -10.70
C ILE A 38 -11.27 -20.71 -9.70
N GLU A 39 -11.87 -19.53 -9.84
CA GLU A 39 -11.67 -18.41 -8.91
C GLU A 39 -12.03 -18.80 -7.48
N SER A 40 -13.16 -19.49 -7.26
CA SER A 40 -13.55 -19.97 -5.93
C SER A 40 -12.53 -20.93 -5.31
N ILE A 41 -11.94 -21.82 -6.12
CA ILE A 41 -10.91 -22.76 -5.66
C ILE A 41 -9.63 -22.01 -5.31
N LEU A 42 -9.20 -21.08 -6.16
CA LEU A 42 -8.00 -20.26 -5.95
C LEU A 42 -8.12 -19.44 -4.68
N ILE A 43 -9.24 -18.73 -4.50
CA ILE A 43 -9.51 -17.90 -3.33
C ILE A 43 -9.45 -18.73 -2.05
N LYS A 44 -10.14 -19.89 -2.01
CA LYS A 44 -10.13 -20.79 -0.84
C LYS A 44 -8.73 -21.32 -0.53
N SER A 45 -7.99 -21.73 -1.55
CA SER A 45 -6.64 -22.26 -1.37
C SER A 45 -5.68 -21.18 -0.85
N THR A 46 -5.79 -19.96 -1.36
CA THR A 46 -4.94 -18.85 -0.93
C THR A 46 -5.33 -18.34 0.46
N ALA A 47 -6.63 -18.29 0.79
CA ALA A 47 -7.08 -17.94 2.13
C ALA A 47 -6.51 -18.91 3.17
N SER A 48 -6.62 -20.23 2.93
CA SER A 48 -6.03 -21.25 3.80
C SER A 48 -4.51 -21.11 3.93
N PHE A 49 -3.81 -20.83 2.82
CA PHE A 49 -2.36 -20.62 2.86
C PHE A 49 -1.97 -19.40 3.71
N ILE A 50 -2.73 -18.31 3.64
CA ILE A 50 -2.47 -17.10 4.44
C ILE A 50 -2.80 -17.31 5.91
N GLU A 51 -3.83 -18.09 6.24
CA GLU A 51 -4.15 -18.49 7.62
C GLU A 51 -3.00 -19.27 8.28
N ASP A 52 -2.26 -20.08 7.51
CA ASP A 52 -1.11 -20.83 8.00
C ASP A 52 0.15 -19.96 8.26
N ILE A 53 0.16 -18.70 7.81
CA ILE A 53 1.30 -17.78 8.02
C ILE A 53 1.17 -17.10 9.39
N GLU A 54 1.93 -17.60 10.36
CA GLU A 54 2.01 -17.01 11.70
C GLU A 54 2.86 -15.73 11.75
N ASP A 55 3.87 -15.61 10.87
CA ASP A 55 4.79 -14.47 10.87
C ASP A 55 4.24 -13.27 10.07
N GLU A 56 3.97 -12.18 10.79
CA GLU A 56 3.50 -10.91 10.22
C GLU A 56 4.52 -10.31 9.24
N PHE A 57 5.82 -10.48 9.50
CA PHE A 57 6.85 -9.94 8.62
C PHE A 57 6.81 -10.62 7.24
N HIS A 58 6.72 -11.95 7.24
CA HIS A 58 6.60 -12.72 6.00
C HIS A 58 5.30 -12.41 5.24
N LEU A 59 4.17 -12.27 5.94
CA LEU A 59 2.91 -11.87 5.29
C LEU A 59 3.03 -10.48 4.66
N ARG A 60 3.70 -9.54 5.33
CA ARG A 60 3.93 -8.18 4.82
C ARG A 60 4.76 -8.20 3.54
N GLU A 61 5.82 -9.01 3.49
CA GLU A 61 6.61 -9.18 2.26
C GLU A 61 5.73 -9.69 1.11
N LEU A 62 4.90 -10.70 1.33
CA LEU A 62 3.99 -11.24 0.31
C LEU A 62 2.95 -10.23 -0.18
N VAL A 63 2.44 -9.39 0.72
CA VAL A 63 1.40 -8.41 0.40
C VAL A 63 1.96 -7.25 -0.43
N PHE A 64 3.15 -6.75 -0.07
CA PHE A 64 3.76 -5.57 -0.72
C PHE A 64 4.72 -5.89 -1.85
N GLU A 65 5.01 -7.16 -2.10
CA GLU A 65 5.74 -7.56 -3.31
C GLU A 65 5.03 -7.02 -4.55
N LYS A 66 5.84 -6.53 -5.49
CA LYS A 66 5.36 -5.90 -6.72
C LYS A 66 5.44 -6.88 -7.87
N ASP A 67 4.40 -6.87 -8.71
CA ASP A 67 4.43 -7.56 -10.01
C ASP A 67 5.27 -6.78 -11.04
N TYR A 68 5.36 -7.33 -12.27
CA TYR A 68 6.08 -6.69 -13.38
C TYR A 68 5.49 -5.34 -13.83
N GLU A 69 4.24 -5.03 -13.43
CA GLU A 69 3.56 -3.76 -13.70
C GLU A 69 3.64 -2.79 -12.50
N ASN A 70 4.44 -3.10 -11.48
CA ASN A 70 4.56 -2.36 -10.22
C ASN A 70 3.27 -2.30 -9.37
N ARG A 71 2.35 -3.26 -9.55
CA ARG A 71 1.13 -3.42 -8.74
C ARG A 71 1.42 -4.36 -7.59
N ASP A 72 0.91 -4.05 -6.39
CA ASP A 72 0.98 -5.00 -5.27
C ASP A 72 -0.28 -5.88 -5.18
N SER A 73 -0.25 -6.82 -4.25
CA SER A 73 -1.38 -7.70 -4.00
C SER A 73 -2.61 -6.94 -3.52
N LEU A 74 -2.47 -5.86 -2.75
CA LEU A 74 -3.61 -5.07 -2.26
C LEU A 74 -4.31 -4.33 -3.41
N ASP A 75 -3.54 -3.78 -4.35
CA ASP A 75 -4.04 -3.15 -5.57
C ASP A 75 -4.93 -4.13 -6.35
N LEU A 76 -4.44 -5.37 -6.54
CA LEU A 76 -5.16 -6.40 -7.29
C LEU A 76 -6.38 -6.93 -6.53
N LEU A 77 -6.25 -7.20 -5.23
CA LEU A 77 -7.37 -7.64 -4.39
C LEU A 77 -8.50 -6.60 -4.39
N SER A 78 -8.15 -5.31 -4.31
CA SER A 78 -9.11 -4.20 -4.39
C SER A 78 -9.77 -4.14 -5.77
N LYS A 79 -8.97 -4.18 -6.85
CA LYS A 79 -9.45 -4.12 -8.24
C LYS A 79 -10.44 -5.23 -8.56
N TYR A 80 -10.22 -6.45 -8.07
CA TYR A 80 -11.08 -7.61 -8.31
C TYR A 80 -12.09 -7.90 -7.20
N SER A 81 -12.17 -7.05 -6.17
CA SER A 81 -13.10 -7.20 -5.04
C SER A 81 -12.99 -8.57 -4.34
N ILE A 82 -11.76 -9.06 -4.16
CA ILE A 82 -11.49 -10.37 -3.53
C ILE A 82 -11.39 -10.18 -2.01
N VAL A 83 -12.56 -10.09 -1.36
CA VAL A 83 -12.65 -9.78 0.08
C VAL A 83 -12.28 -10.98 0.95
N ASP A 84 -12.56 -12.20 0.49
CA ASP A 84 -12.40 -13.41 1.31
C ASP A 84 -10.96 -13.66 1.76
N ILE A 85 -9.97 -13.23 0.96
CA ILE A 85 -8.54 -13.33 1.29
C ILE A 85 -8.14 -12.32 2.38
N MET A 86 -8.89 -11.22 2.52
CA MET A 86 -8.61 -10.17 3.50
C MET A 86 -9.15 -10.45 4.90
N ASN A 87 -10.03 -11.45 5.07
CA ASN A 87 -10.66 -11.77 6.36
C ASN A 87 -9.71 -12.39 7.41
N ASN A 88 -8.40 -12.34 7.19
CA ASN A 88 -7.40 -12.76 8.16
C ASN A 88 -7.02 -11.58 9.06
N LYS A 89 -6.98 -11.82 10.38
CA LYS A 89 -6.60 -10.83 11.41
C LYS A 89 -5.27 -10.12 11.11
N ASN A 90 -4.28 -10.84 10.58
CA ASN A 90 -2.98 -10.25 10.24
C ASN A 90 -3.09 -9.33 9.01
N MET A 91 -3.92 -9.70 8.03
CA MET A 91 -4.17 -8.89 6.84
C MET A 91 -4.95 -7.61 7.19
N GLU A 92 -5.96 -7.71 8.06
CA GLU A 92 -6.70 -6.55 8.59
C GLU A 92 -5.76 -5.58 9.33
N LYS A 93 -4.85 -6.11 10.15
CA LYS A 93 -3.85 -5.30 10.84
C LYS A 93 -2.96 -4.55 9.85
N ILE A 94 -2.44 -5.23 8.82
CA ILE A 94 -1.62 -4.61 7.78
C ILE A 94 -2.40 -3.51 7.05
N ALA A 95 -3.67 -3.76 6.72
CA ALA A 95 -4.53 -2.78 6.05
C ALA A 95 -4.81 -1.54 6.94
N LEU A 96 -5.07 -1.74 8.24
CA LEU A 96 -5.25 -0.66 9.21
C LEU A 96 -3.96 0.14 9.42
N GLU A 97 -2.81 -0.51 9.47
CA GLU A 97 -1.50 0.15 9.54
C GLU A 97 -1.22 0.98 8.28
N LEU A 98 -1.54 0.46 7.09
CA LEU A 98 -1.41 1.21 5.84
C LEU A 98 -2.30 2.45 5.87
N TRP A 99 -3.57 2.30 6.26
CA TRP A 99 -4.51 3.42 6.37
C TRP A 99 -4.01 4.46 7.36
N THR A 100 -3.63 4.04 8.57
CA THR A 100 -3.15 4.96 9.61
C THR A 100 -1.82 5.58 9.26
N SER A 101 -0.90 4.92 8.57
CA SER A 101 0.41 5.48 8.19
C SER A 101 0.32 6.73 7.32
N GLN A 102 -0.72 6.86 6.49
CA GLN A 102 -0.96 8.07 5.69
C GLN A 102 -1.43 9.26 6.55
N TYR A 103 -2.04 8.97 7.71
CA TYR A 103 -2.55 9.94 8.66
C TYR A 103 -1.73 10.04 9.95
N ASP A 104 -0.72 9.19 10.14
CA ASP A 104 0.24 9.22 11.24
C ASP A 104 1.26 10.33 10.97
N VAL A 105 0.73 11.53 10.77
CA VAL A 105 1.45 12.78 10.90
C VAL A 105 1.70 12.96 12.39
N LYS A 106 2.64 12.17 12.96
CA LYS A 106 3.33 12.51 14.22
C LYS A 106 4.22 13.75 14.08
N GLY A 107 3.95 14.58 13.07
CA GLY A 107 4.43 15.93 12.94
C GLY A 107 3.31 16.88 13.35
N SER A 108 3.65 17.86 14.18
CA SER A 108 2.82 19.04 14.35
C SER A 108 2.42 19.62 12.99
N LEU A 109 1.17 20.12 12.85
CA LEU A 109 0.71 20.84 11.65
C LEU A 109 1.69 21.97 11.24
N PHE A 110 2.43 22.49 12.22
CA PHE A 110 3.45 23.52 12.06
C PHE A 110 4.79 23.00 11.54
N THR A 111 5.11 21.71 11.71
CA THR A 111 6.34 21.08 11.19
C THR A 111 6.22 20.63 9.74
N THR A 112 5.00 20.33 9.27
CA THR A 112 4.74 19.79 7.92
C THR A 112 4.55 20.91 6.88
N SER A 113 4.15 22.11 7.29
CA SER A 113 3.96 23.25 6.39
C SER A 113 5.30 23.93 6.06
N SER A 114 5.74 23.83 4.81
CA SER A 114 6.95 24.49 4.29
C SER A 114 6.89 26.02 4.44
N ALA A 115 5.71 26.62 4.27
CA ALA A 115 5.49 28.05 4.41
C ALA A 115 5.60 28.52 5.88
N LEU A 116 5.01 27.77 6.83
CA LEU A 116 5.11 28.08 8.26
C LEU A 116 6.50 27.81 8.82
N LYS A 117 7.21 26.80 8.28
CA LYS A 117 8.61 26.54 8.63
C LYS A 117 9.48 27.76 8.33
N ILE A 118 9.25 28.47 7.22
CA ILE A 118 9.98 29.71 6.92
C ILE A 118 9.64 30.80 7.95
N VAL A 119 8.36 31.06 8.22
CA VAL A 119 7.94 32.15 9.14
C VAL A 119 8.40 31.91 10.59
N VAL A 120 8.31 30.68 11.07
CA VAL A 120 8.70 30.33 12.44
C VAL A 120 10.23 30.23 12.57
N TYR A 121 10.94 29.70 11.58
CA TYR A 121 12.40 29.62 11.66
C TYR A 121 13.08 30.99 11.49
N ASP A 122 12.51 31.90 10.68
CA ASP A 122 13.04 33.26 10.53
C ASP A 122 12.77 34.17 11.76
N SER A 123 11.74 33.86 12.56
CA SER A 123 11.38 34.67 13.73
C SER A 123 12.19 34.33 14.99
N PHE A 124 12.71 33.11 15.10
CA PHE A 124 13.50 32.68 16.27
C PHE A 124 15.02 32.70 16.06
N ASN A 125 15.51 32.83 14.83
CA ASN A 125 16.95 32.70 14.52
C ASN A 125 17.64 33.98 13.99
N LYS A 126 16.97 35.14 14.03
CA LYS A 126 17.63 36.43 13.77
C LYS A 126 18.12 37.04 15.09
N PRO A 127 19.44 37.25 15.30
CA PRO A 127 19.87 38.25 16.27
C PRO A 127 19.25 39.59 15.85
N ARG A 128 18.60 40.26 16.81
CA ARG A 128 17.98 41.57 16.60
C ARG A 128 19.02 42.59 16.14
N ASP A 129 19.07 42.86 14.84
CA ASP A 129 19.58 44.11 14.29
C ASP A 129 18.42 44.88 13.65
N ILE A 130 17.50 45.34 14.51
CA ILE A 130 16.29 46.10 14.14
C ILE A 130 16.63 47.57 13.80
N LEU A 131 17.90 47.98 13.81
CA LEU A 131 18.30 49.39 13.70
C LEU A 131 19.01 49.79 12.39
N LYS A 132 19.16 48.90 11.39
CA LYS A 132 19.81 49.26 10.12
C LYS A 132 18.89 49.33 8.91
N ASP A 133 17.73 48.70 8.96
CA ASP A 133 16.83 48.64 7.79
C ASP A 133 15.77 49.75 7.76
N PHE A 134 15.77 50.67 8.74
CA PHE A 134 14.87 51.82 8.77
C PHE A 134 15.44 53.12 8.15
N PHE A 135 16.67 53.11 7.62
CA PHE A 135 17.33 54.30 7.05
C PHE A 135 17.43 54.33 5.52
N PHE A 136 16.63 53.52 4.82
CA PHE A 136 16.47 53.68 3.37
C PHE A 136 15.00 53.71 3.00
N LEU A 137 14.31 54.78 3.40
CA LEU A 137 13.16 55.33 2.68
C LEU A 137 12.92 56.76 3.19
N ASN A 138 13.23 57.73 2.32
CA ASN A 138 12.94 59.17 2.32
C ASN A 138 14.07 60.13 2.73
N TRP A 139 14.57 60.82 1.69
CA TRP A 139 15.47 61.98 1.58
C TRP A 139 16.98 61.72 1.59
#